data_AF-A0A8B0SH16-F1
#
_entry.id   AF-A0A8B0SH16-F1
#
_cell.length_a   1.000
_cell.length_b   1.000
_cell.length_c   1.000
_cell.angle_alpha   90.00
_cell.angle_beta   90.00
_cell.angle_gamma   90.00
#
_symmetry.space_group_name_H-M   'P 1'
#
loop_
_entity.id
_entity.type
_entity.pdbx_description
1 polymer ?
#
loop_
_entity_poly.entity_id
_entity_poly.type
_entity_poly.pdbx_seq_one_letter_code
_entity_poly.pdbx_strand_id
1 'polypeptide(L)' 'MTATNEPEAIRITSRFPPDVHVWLAREAAANERSMNRQLIYAVRKVIKQEQADESANSQSH' A
#
# COMPACT_ATOMS: atom_id res chain seq x y z
N MET A 1 -19.99 26.95 -0.21
CA MET A 1 -19.68 25.75 0.59
C MET A 1 -19.31 24.64 -0.38
N THR A 2 -18.02 24.42 -0.65
CA THR A 2 -17.56 23.36 -1.54
C THR A 2 -17.50 22.06 -0.75
N ALA A 3 -18.47 21.17 -0.94
CA ALA A 3 -18.36 19.80 -0.48
C ALA A 3 -17.26 19.12 -1.29
N THR A 4 -16.11 18.88 -0.66
CA THR A 4 -15.08 18.01 -1.20
C THR A 4 -15.67 16.60 -1.22
N ASN A 5 -16.15 16.15 -2.38
CA ASN A 5 -16.53 14.75 -2.60
C ASN A 5 -15.26 13.91 -2.44
N GLU A 6 -14.97 13.47 -1.22
CA GLU A 6 -14.03 12.38 -1.02
C GLU A 6 -14.63 11.15 -1.72
N PRO A 7 -13.91 10.52 -2.67
CA PRO A 7 -14.42 9.33 -3.33
C PRO A 7 -14.74 8.28 -2.27
N GLU A 8 -15.93 7.68 -2.36
CA GLU A 8 -16.38 6.66 -1.42
C GLU A 8 -15.30 5.57 -1.29
N ALA A 9 -14.85 5.32 -0.06
CA ALA A 9 -13.77 4.38 0.19
C ALA A 9 -14.22 2.96 -0.20
N ILE A 10 -13.63 2.43 -1.29
CA ILE A 10 -13.88 1.07 -1.75
C ILE A 10 -13.43 0.10 -0.65
N ARG A 11 -14.36 -0.71 -0.15
CA ARG A 11 -14.06 -1.76 0.83
C ARG A 11 -13.59 -3.02 0.11
N ILE A 12 -12.37 -3.43 0.39
CA ILE A 12 -11.78 -4.65 -0.16
C ILE A 12 -11.49 -5.61 0.99
N THR A 13 -11.90 -6.86 0.83
CA THR A 13 -11.53 -7.94 1.77
C THR A 13 -10.48 -8.81 1.11
N SER A 14 -9.30 -8.90 1.72
CA SER A 14 -8.19 -9.73 1.23
C SER A 14 -7.87 -10.81 2.24
N ARG A 15 -7.60 -12.03 1.75
CA ARG A 15 -7.14 -13.14 2.58
C ARG A 15 -5.62 -13.22 2.46
N PHE A 16 -4.94 -13.17 3.60
CA PHE A 16 -3.50 -13.28 3.67
C PHE A 16 -3.09 -14.60 4.33
N PRO A 17 -1.96 -15.19 3.91
CA PRO A 17 -1.29 -16.21 4.70
C PRO A 17 -1.04 -15.74 6.15
N PRO A 18 -1.09 -16.62 7.15
CA PRO A 18 -0.97 -16.23 8.57
C PRO A 18 0.33 -15.49 8.90
N ASP A 19 1.43 -15.90 8.30
CA ASP A 19 2.76 -15.27 8.43
C ASP A 19 2.75 -13.83 7.92
N VAL A 20 2.13 -13.59 6.76
CA VAL A 20 1.99 -12.24 6.19
C VAL A 20 1.12 -11.35 7.08
N HIS A 21 0.02 -11.88 7.62
CA HIS A 21 -0.84 -11.14 8.55
C HIS A 21 -0.09 -10.75 9.84
N VAL A 22 0.65 -11.68 10.43
CA VAL A 22 1.46 -11.42 11.64
C VAL A 22 2.55 -10.39 11.37
N TRP A 23 3.24 -10.51 10.23
CA TRP A 23 4.23 -9.51 9.80
C TRP A 23 3.61 -8.13 9.66
N LEU A 24 2.48 -8.01 8.96
CA LEU A 24 1.80 -6.74 8.73
C LEU A 24 1.34 -6.09 10.05
N ALA A 25 0.82 -6.88 11.00
CA ALA A 25 0.41 -6.39 12.31
C ALA A 25 1.60 -5.86 13.13
N ARG A 26 2.75 -6.56 13.10
CA ARG A 26 3.98 -6.11 13.77
C ARG A 26 4.52 -4.81 13.17
N GLU A 27 4.58 -4.74 11.85
CA GLU A 27 5.01 -3.54 11.13
C GLU A 27 4.10 -2.35 11.43
N ALA A 28 2.78 -2.57 11.45
CA ALA A 28 1.82 -1.52 11.78
C ALA A 28 2.04 -0.98 13.20
N ALA A 29 2.24 -1.87 14.18
CA ALA A 29 2.54 -1.48 15.56
C ALA A 29 3.86 -0.72 15.68
N ALA A 30 4.93 -1.20 15.03
CA ALA A 30 6.25 -0.57 15.06
C ALA A 30 6.27 0.84 14.44
N ASN A 31 5.35 1.10 13.49
CA ASN A 31 5.24 2.38 12.79
C ASN A 31 4.11 3.28 13.33
N GLU A 32 3.47 2.91 14.46
CA GLU A 32 2.35 3.64 15.05
C GLU A 32 1.21 3.90 14.05
N ARG A 33 0.86 2.88 13.26
CA ARG A 33 -0.16 2.95 12.20
C ARG A 33 -1.23 1.89 12.39
N SER A 34 -2.41 2.15 11.82
CA SER A 34 -3.39 1.09 11.63
C SER A 34 -2.89 0.08 10.60
N MET A 35 -3.31 -1.18 10.75
CA MET A 35 -2.94 -2.25 9.82
C MET A 35 -3.34 -1.93 8.38
N ASN A 36 -4.50 -1.29 8.19
CA ASN A 36 -4.94 -0.82 6.87
C ASN A 36 -3.98 0.25 6.29
N ARG A 37 -3.59 1.25 7.09
CA ARG A 37 -2.65 2.29 6.63
C ARG A 37 -1.29 1.70 6.29
N GLN A 38 -0.83 0.70 7.04
CA GLN A 38 0.41 -0.01 6.74
C GLN A 38 0.31 -0.85 5.46
N LEU A 39 -0.81 -1.53 5.22
CA LEU A 39 -1.05 -2.26 3.98
C LEU A 39 -0.99 -1.34 2.76
N ILE A 40 -1.71 -0.21 2.81
CA ILE A 40 -1.70 0.78 1.73
C ILE A 40 -0.29 1.34 1.50
N TYR A 41 0.47 1.57 2.57
CA TYR A 41 1.86 1.99 2.47
C TYR A 41 2.72 0.95 1.74
N ALA A 42 2.63 -0.33 2.13
CA ALA A 42 3.39 -1.42 1.52
C ALA A 42 3.06 -1.56 0.02
N VAL A 43 1.78 -1.54 -0.35
CA VAL A 43 1.33 -1.60 -1.75
C VAL A 43 1.88 -0.42 -2.55
N ARG A 44 1.76 0.81 -2.03
CA ARG A 44 2.29 2.01 -2.72
C ARG A 44 3.80 1.97 -2.89
N LYS A 45 4.52 1.39 -1.93
CA LYS A 45 5.98 1.25 -2.01
C LYS A 45 6.36 0.34 -3.18
N VAL A 46 5.68 -0.79 -3.35
CA VAL A 46 5.91 -1.73 -4.47
C VAL A 46 5.59 -1.07 -5.81
N ILE A 47 4.42 -0.44 -5.95
CA ILE A 47 4.03 0.24 -7.20
C ILE A 47 5.07 1.29 -7.63
N LYS A 48 5.56 2.10 -6.68
CA LYS A 48 6.58 3.12 -6.98
C LYS A 48 7.91 2.50 -7.41
N GLN A 49 8.27 1.35 -6.86
CA GLN A 49 9.48 0.64 -7.24
C GLN A 49 9.35 0.07 -8.65
N GLU A 50 8.24 -0.58 -8.96
CA GLU A 50 7.96 -1.11 -10.31
C GLU A 50 7.98 0.00 -11.38
N GLN A 51 7.38 1.16 -11.10
CA GLN A 51 7.40 2.31 -12.02
C GLN A 51 8.81 2.88 -12.24
N ALA A 52 9.66 2.88 -11.21
CA ALA A 52 11.04 3.31 -11.32
C ALA A 52 11.86 2.32 -12.18
N ASP A 53 11.65 1.03 -11.98
CA ASP A 53 12.32 -0.03 -12.73
C ASP A 53 11.91 -0.03 -14.22
N GLU A 54 10.62 0.18 -14.52
CA GLU A 54 10.11 0.34 -15.89
C GLU A 54 10.73 1.55 -16.61
N SER A 55 10.87 2.68 -15.90
CA SER A 55 11.45 3.90 -16.45
C SER A 55 12.95 3.74 -16.74
N ALA A 56 13.69 3.05 -15.85
CA ALA A 56 15.12 2.79 -16.03
C ALA A 56 15.38 1.81 -17.20
N ASN A 57 14.53 0.80 -17.36
CA ASN A 57 14.64 -0.18 -18.44
C ASN A 57 14.30 0.44 -19.81
N SER A 58 13.37 1.40 -19.86
CA SER A 58 12.94 2.07 -21.10
C SER A 58 13.92 3.14 -21.61
N GLN A 59 14.84 3.64 -20.77
CA GLN A 59 15.86 4.64 -21.16
C GLN A 59 17.18 4.03 -21.63
N SER A 60 17.34 2.70 -21.50
CA SER A 60 18.56 1.98 -21.85
C SER A 60 18.54 1.37 -23.25
N HIS A 61 17.55 1.73 -24.09
CA HIS A 61 17.31 1.08 -25.38
C HIS A 61 17.21 2.05 -26.55
#